data_AF-A0A930N5D1-F1
#
_entry.id   AF-A0A930N5D1-F1
#
_cell.length_a   1.000
_cell.length_b   1.000
_cell.length_c   1.000
_cell.angle_alpha   90.00
_cell.angle_beta   90.00
_cell.angle_gamma   90.00
#
_symmetry.space_group_name_H-M   'P 1'
#
loop_
_entity.id
_entity.type
_entity.pdbx_description
1 polymer ?
#
loop_
_entity_poly.entity_id
_entity_poly.type
_entity_poly.pdbx_seq_one_letter_code
_entity_poly.pdbx_strand_id
1 'polypeptide(L)'
;MNKVLYALLSLVMLASCADSYTIQGTSNVSALDGRKLYLKVDQADSLIDLDSCDVVHGQFSFHGTIDSVKVAQVFMDDVNLQFPVVIESGNINVKLNNTQQRVSGTPLNDKLNDFWTKFTQLRNQYGEIDHEESAAILNGHDEETINAQLIKKALVVYEKGDKLFTKFVTDNFDNVLGPWGFLTRISYDTTPNAYPVWMNDYMYAYALNQLPSWVEYIMTKATDKFKNNPQVKAFYTNFQQTQKEMNGTAEPATTSPEASGTTTNPDITPPTPAQMAGDSVR
;
A
#
# COMPACT_ATOMS: atom_id res chain seq x y z
N MET A 1 -53.85 -29.02 17.39
CA MET A 1 -53.14 -27.76 17.75
C MET A 1 -51.61 -27.86 17.75
N ASN A 2 -50.99 -28.97 17.33
CA ASN A 2 -49.52 -29.13 17.41
C ASN A 2 -48.77 -28.89 16.09
N LYS A 3 -49.46 -28.74 14.95
CA LYS A 3 -48.81 -28.53 13.64
C LYS A 3 -48.47 -27.06 13.35
N VAL A 4 -49.20 -26.12 13.96
CA VAL A 4 -48.93 -24.67 13.86
C VAL A 4 -47.72 -24.27 14.70
N LEU A 5 -47.48 -24.96 15.82
CA LEU A 5 -46.29 -24.74 16.66
C LEU A 5 -44.98 -25.11 15.94
N TYR A 6 -44.95 -26.20 15.17
CA TYR A 6 -43.74 -26.58 14.42
C TYR A 6 -43.42 -25.61 13.28
N ALA A 7 -44.43 -25.02 12.63
CA ALA A 7 -44.25 -24.01 11.59
C ALA A 7 -43.75 -22.66 12.16
N LEU A 8 -44.12 -22.32 13.40
CA LEU A 8 -43.60 -21.13 14.09
C LEU A 8 -42.20 -21.34 14.67
N LEU A 9 -41.87 -22.57 15.08
CA LEU A 9 -40.54 -22.92 15.63
C LEU A 9 -39.46 -23.06 14.55
N SER A 10 -39.85 -23.39 13.31
CA SER A 10 -38.93 -23.42 12.15
C SER A 10 -38.58 -22.03 11.60
N LEU A 11 -39.33 -20.98 11.97
CA LEU A 11 -39.12 -19.63 11.45
C LEU A 11 -38.13 -18.78 12.29
N VAL A 12 -37.73 -19.27 13.47
CA VAL A 12 -36.83 -18.55 14.39
C VAL A 12 -35.34 -18.88 14.13
N MET A 13 -35.02 -19.82 13.23
CA MET A 13 -33.63 -20.18 12.92
C MET A 13 -32.94 -19.36 11.82
N LEU A 14 -33.56 -18.26 11.35
CA LEU A 14 -32.97 -17.37 10.32
C LEU A 14 -32.53 -16.01 10.86
N ALA A 15 -32.37 -15.86 12.18
CA ALA A 15 -31.57 -14.76 12.71
C ALA A 15 -30.09 -15.09 12.47
N SER A 16 -29.65 -14.99 11.20
CA SER A 16 -28.23 -14.87 10.87
C SER A 16 -27.71 -13.69 11.69
N CYS A 17 -26.86 -13.96 12.69
CA CYS A 17 -26.03 -12.91 13.26
C CYS A 17 -25.11 -12.47 12.13
N ALA A 18 -25.53 -11.48 11.35
CA ALA A 18 -24.64 -10.79 10.45
C ALA A 18 -23.56 -10.15 11.32
N ASP A 19 -22.31 -10.56 11.12
CA ASP A 19 -21.17 -9.88 11.71
C ASP A 19 -21.22 -8.40 11.29
N SER A 20 -20.90 -7.52 12.22
CA SER A 20 -20.92 -6.08 11.98
C SER A 20 -19.64 -5.45 12.50
N TYR A 21 -19.27 -4.34 11.87
CA TYR A 21 -18.17 -3.52 12.33
C TYR A 21 -18.68 -2.15 12.73
N THR A 22 -17.94 -1.53 13.63
CA THR A 22 -18.06 -0.10 13.93
C THR A 22 -16.65 0.48 13.92
N ILE A 23 -16.38 1.47 13.08
CA ILE A 23 -15.15 2.25 13.13
C ILE A 23 -15.46 3.56 13.84
N GLN A 24 -14.75 3.82 14.93
CA GLN A 24 -14.79 5.08 15.68
C GLN A 24 -13.48 5.82 15.47
N GLY A 25 -13.61 7.00 14.88
CA GLY A 25 -12.51 7.83 14.44
C GLY A 25 -12.36 9.11 15.25
N THR A 26 -11.13 9.45 15.61
CA THR A 26 -10.80 10.79 16.14
C THR A 26 -9.68 11.41 15.33
N SER A 27 -9.77 12.71 15.07
CA SER A 27 -8.80 13.52 14.33
C SER A 27 -8.49 14.81 15.05
N ASN A 28 -7.22 15.20 15.09
CA ASN A 28 -6.79 16.56 15.45
C ASN A 28 -6.30 17.37 14.24
N VAL A 29 -6.44 16.82 13.03
CA VAL A 29 -6.09 17.49 11.77
C VAL A 29 -7.22 18.46 11.45
N SER A 30 -6.97 19.77 11.61
CA SER A 30 -7.99 20.81 11.41
C SER A 30 -8.58 20.81 10.00
N ALA A 31 -7.80 20.42 9.00
CA ALA A 31 -8.24 20.32 7.61
C ALA A 31 -9.30 19.23 7.37
N LEU A 32 -9.46 18.27 8.30
CA LEU A 32 -10.46 17.20 8.20
C LEU A 32 -11.82 17.61 8.76
N ASP A 33 -11.92 18.61 9.64
CA ASP A 33 -13.18 18.95 10.30
C ASP A 33 -14.19 19.56 9.31
N GLY A 34 -15.43 19.09 9.36
CA GLY A 34 -16.48 19.46 8.40
C GLY A 34 -16.35 18.83 7.01
N ARG A 35 -15.39 17.92 6.80
CA ARG A 35 -15.20 17.20 5.53
C ARG A 35 -15.86 15.83 5.56
N LYS A 36 -16.14 15.29 4.37
CA LYS A 36 -16.62 13.93 4.20
C LYS A 36 -15.44 12.98 4.04
N LEU A 37 -15.44 11.92 4.82
CA LEU A 37 -14.55 10.78 4.67
C LEU A 37 -15.27 9.65 3.96
N TYR A 38 -14.54 8.95 3.11
CA TYR A 38 -15.01 7.78 2.38
C TYR A 38 -14.17 6.58 2.81
N LEU A 39 -14.85 5.49 3.14
CA LEU A 39 -14.21 4.20 3.37
C LEU A 39 -14.26 3.43 2.06
N LYS A 40 -13.11 3.11 1.48
CA LYS A 40 -13.03 2.46 0.17
C LYS A 40 -12.31 1.12 0.24
N VAL A 41 -12.72 0.16 -0.57
CA VAL A 41 -12.08 -1.16 -0.68
C VAL A 41 -11.70 -1.46 -2.12
N ASP A 42 -10.58 -2.16 -2.30
CA ASP A 42 -10.18 -2.65 -3.62
C ASP A 42 -11.11 -3.80 -4.03
N GLN A 43 -11.73 -3.68 -5.20
CA GLN A 43 -12.51 -4.73 -5.84
C GLN A 43 -12.05 -4.90 -7.29
N ALA A 44 -11.30 -5.97 -7.53
CA ALA A 44 -10.66 -6.25 -8.82
C ALA A 44 -9.80 -5.05 -9.28
N ASP A 45 -10.24 -4.36 -10.33
CA ASP A 45 -9.52 -3.23 -10.95
C ASP A 45 -10.08 -1.87 -10.53
N SER A 46 -10.97 -1.83 -9.52
CA SER A 46 -11.69 -0.63 -9.11
C SER A 46 -11.62 -0.42 -7.61
N LEU A 47 -11.57 0.84 -7.21
CA LEU A 47 -11.73 1.26 -5.83
C LEU A 47 -13.20 1.63 -5.61
N ILE A 48 -13.90 0.90 -4.74
CA ILE A 48 -15.33 1.10 -4.50
C ILE A 48 -15.59 1.76 -3.15
N ASP A 49 -16.56 2.67 -3.10
CA ASP A 49 -17.00 3.31 -1.87
C ASP A 49 -17.87 2.33 -1.05
N LEU A 50 -17.40 1.98 0.13
CA LEU A 50 -18.08 1.09 1.07
C LEU A 50 -19.03 1.86 2.00
N ASP A 51 -18.58 3.01 2.51
CA ASP A 51 -19.34 3.88 3.40
C ASP A 51 -18.79 5.31 3.33
N SER A 52 -19.55 6.28 3.81
CA SER A 52 -19.11 7.67 3.95
C SER A 52 -19.65 8.29 5.22
N CYS A 53 -18.86 9.15 5.86
CA CYS A 53 -19.30 9.90 7.04
C CYS A 53 -18.72 11.31 7.06
N ASP A 54 -19.42 12.21 7.76
CA ASP A 54 -18.91 13.57 7.98
C ASP A 54 -18.07 13.61 9.26
N VAL A 55 -16.99 14.41 9.23
CA VAL A 55 -16.18 14.69 10.40
C VAL A 55 -16.80 15.86 11.16
N VAL A 56 -17.16 15.64 12.42
CA VAL A 56 -17.79 16.66 13.28
C VAL A 56 -17.00 16.79 14.57
N HIS A 57 -16.44 17.96 14.82
CA HIS A 57 -15.55 18.24 15.96
C HIS A 57 -14.39 17.24 16.04
N GLY A 58 -13.81 16.91 14.89
CA GLY A 58 -12.74 15.92 14.78
C GLY A 58 -13.17 14.48 15.08
N GLN A 59 -14.45 14.17 15.14
CA GLN A 59 -14.94 12.79 15.31
C GLN A 59 -15.64 12.30 14.06
N PHE A 60 -15.48 11.01 13.76
CA PHE A 60 -16.14 10.37 12.61
C PHE A 60 -16.45 8.92 12.92
N SER A 61 -17.41 8.33 12.22
CA SER A 61 -17.74 6.93 12.43
C SER A 61 -18.34 6.25 11.20
N PHE A 62 -17.87 5.04 10.94
CA PHE A 62 -18.41 4.16 9.89
C PHE A 62 -19.05 2.94 10.55
N HIS A 63 -20.14 2.46 9.97
CA HIS A 63 -20.85 1.28 10.48
C HIS A 63 -21.35 0.44 9.32
N GLY A 64 -21.24 -0.87 9.45
CA GLY A 64 -21.75 -1.75 8.42
C GLY A 64 -21.82 -3.21 8.84
N THR A 65 -22.42 -4.00 7.97
CA THR A 65 -22.38 -5.47 8.07
C THR A 65 -21.18 -6.00 7.30
N ILE A 66 -20.68 -7.15 7.71
CA ILE A 66 -19.50 -7.79 7.13
C ILE A 66 -19.93 -9.07 6.44
N ASP A 67 -19.71 -9.12 5.13
CA ASP A 67 -19.80 -10.34 4.32
C ASP A 67 -18.50 -11.15 4.37
N SER A 68 -17.37 -10.45 4.42
CA SER A 68 -16.03 -11.01 4.55
C SER A 68 -15.05 -9.94 5.04
N VAL A 69 -13.99 -10.39 5.73
CA VAL A 69 -12.91 -9.51 6.17
C VAL A 69 -12.15 -8.97 4.96
N LYS A 70 -11.91 -7.65 4.92
CA LYS A 70 -11.23 -6.94 3.82
C LYS A 70 -10.32 -5.84 4.38
N VAL A 71 -9.29 -5.45 3.62
CA VAL A 71 -8.53 -4.23 3.92
C VAL A 71 -9.19 -3.07 3.16
N ALA A 72 -9.51 -2.01 3.88
CA ALA A 72 -10.06 -0.77 3.38
C ALA A 72 -9.06 0.37 3.54
N GLN A 73 -9.31 1.46 2.83
CA GLN A 73 -8.55 2.69 2.88
C GLN A 73 -9.49 3.85 3.17
N VAL A 74 -9.03 4.83 3.95
CA VAL A 74 -9.79 6.03 4.26
C VAL A 74 -9.37 7.16 3.31
N PHE A 75 -10.36 7.75 2.65
CA PHE A 75 -10.20 8.87 1.73
C PHE A 75 -10.87 10.11 2.31
N MET A 76 -10.27 11.27 2.06
CA MET A 76 -10.94 12.56 2.18
C MET A 76 -11.12 13.11 0.77
N ASP A 77 -12.38 13.22 0.33
CA ASP A 77 -12.70 13.44 -1.09
C ASP A 77 -11.93 12.43 -1.98
N ASP A 78 -11.09 12.91 -2.90
CA ASP A 78 -10.24 12.06 -3.76
C ASP A 78 -8.82 11.84 -3.21
N VAL A 79 -8.51 12.39 -2.03
CA VAL A 79 -7.20 12.28 -1.40
C VAL A 79 -7.16 11.04 -0.52
N ASN A 80 -6.35 10.06 -0.91
CA ASN A 80 -6.04 8.91 -0.08
C ASN A 80 -5.24 9.35 1.15
N LEU A 81 -5.74 9.04 2.35
CA LEU A 81 -5.01 9.33 3.59
C LEU A 81 -3.87 8.32 3.86
N GLN A 82 -3.68 7.38 2.93
CA GLN A 82 -2.65 6.34 2.87
C GLN A 82 -2.62 5.46 4.13
N PHE A 83 -3.80 5.26 4.70
CA PHE A 83 -4.00 4.57 5.96
C PHE A 83 -4.89 3.34 5.79
N PRO A 84 -4.34 2.12 5.92
CA PRO A 84 -5.13 0.90 5.80
C PRO A 84 -5.87 0.58 7.10
N VAL A 85 -7.11 0.12 6.97
CA VAL A 85 -7.97 -0.35 8.06
C VAL A 85 -8.53 -1.71 7.69
N VAL A 86 -8.44 -2.70 8.58
CA VAL A 86 -9.07 -4.00 8.35
C VAL A 86 -10.53 -3.94 8.80
N ILE A 87 -11.45 -4.23 7.88
CA ILE A 87 -12.86 -4.38 8.18
C ILE A 87 -13.08 -5.79 8.74
N GLU A 88 -13.15 -5.92 10.06
CA GLU A 88 -13.42 -7.16 10.77
C GLU A 88 -14.46 -6.94 11.87
N SER A 89 -15.09 -8.04 12.32
CA SER A 89 -16.20 -7.98 13.29
C SER A 89 -15.72 -7.35 14.60
N GLY A 90 -16.43 -6.33 15.08
CA GLY A 90 -16.13 -5.64 16.33
C GLY A 90 -15.93 -4.13 16.21
N ASN A 91 -15.36 -3.56 17.27
CA ASN A 91 -15.16 -2.11 17.43
C ASN A 91 -13.73 -1.74 17.06
N ILE A 92 -13.58 -1.03 15.96
CA ILE A 92 -12.32 -0.56 15.40
C ILE A 92 -12.14 0.91 15.79
N ASN A 93 -10.97 1.27 16.29
CA ASN A 93 -10.63 2.62 16.69
C ASN A 93 -9.57 3.18 15.74
N VAL A 94 -9.86 4.30 15.11
CA VAL A 94 -8.94 5.02 14.21
C VAL A 94 -8.57 6.36 14.84
N LYS A 95 -7.28 6.67 14.89
CA LYS A 95 -6.76 7.96 15.33
C LYS A 95 -5.93 8.57 14.22
N LEU A 96 -6.36 9.73 13.72
CA LEU A 96 -5.71 10.50 12.68
C LEU A 96 -5.10 11.76 13.29
N ASN A 97 -3.81 11.75 13.57
CA ASN A 97 -3.12 12.93 14.08
C ASN A 97 -2.15 13.48 13.04
N ASN A 98 -1.77 14.76 13.15
CA ASN A 98 -0.79 15.42 12.26
C ASN A 98 0.55 14.67 12.13
N THR A 99 0.91 13.84 13.11
CA THR A 99 2.20 13.13 13.17
C THR A 99 2.07 11.61 13.15
N GLN A 100 0.87 11.07 13.37
CA GLN A 100 0.70 9.63 13.49
C GLN A 100 -0.74 9.21 13.20
N GLN A 101 -0.86 8.14 12.44
CA GLN A 101 -2.12 7.44 12.21
C GLN A 101 -2.06 6.10 12.94
N ARG A 102 -3.15 5.73 13.62
CA ARG A 102 -3.25 4.46 14.36
C ARG A 102 -4.60 3.80 14.16
N VAL A 103 -4.60 2.47 14.11
CA VAL A 103 -5.80 1.64 14.07
C VAL A 103 -5.67 0.58 15.16
N SER A 104 -6.77 0.25 15.84
CA SER A 104 -6.75 -0.68 16.96
C SER A 104 -8.14 -1.20 17.30
N GLY A 105 -8.24 -2.11 18.26
CA GLY A 105 -9.51 -2.55 18.86
C GLY A 105 -10.00 -3.90 18.35
N THR A 106 -9.36 -4.43 17.31
CA THR A 106 -9.61 -5.77 16.77
C THR A 106 -8.30 -6.45 16.36
N PRO A 107 -8.23 -7.80 16.35
CA PRO A 107 -6.96 -8.52 16.26
C PRO A 107 -6.10 -8.24 15.02
N LEU A 108 -6.71 -8.09 13.83
CA LEU A 108 -5.97 -7.80 12.60
C LEU A 108 -5.57 -6.33 12.52
N ASN A 109 -6.40 -5.42 13.02
CA ASN A 109 -6.04 -4.01 13.14
C ASN A 109 -4.87 -3.78 14.11
N ASP A 110 -4.85 -4.46 15.25
CA ASP A 110 -3.73 -4.36 16.20
C ASP A 110 -2.41 -4.85 15.57
N LYS A 111 -2.45 -5.98 14.83
CA LYS A 111 -1.30 -6.48 14.07
C LYS A 111 -0.84 -5.50 12.99
N LEU A 112 -1.78 -4.91 12.25
CA LEU A 112 -1.51 -3.95 11.19
C LEU A 112 -0.83 -2.69 11.77
N ASN A 113 -1.33 -2.19 12.90
CA ASN A 113 -0.76 -1.02 13.58
C ASN A 113 0.63 -1.28 14.15
N ASP A 114 0.87 -2.48 14.70
CA ASP A 114 2.21 -2.89 15.16
C ASP A 114 3.23 -2.93 14.01
N PHE A 115 2.80 -3.45 12.87
CA PHE A 115 3.61 -3.45 11.65
C PHE A 115 3.93 -2.02 11.20
N TRP A 116 2.92 -1.17 11.04
CA TRP A 116 3.11 0.21 10.59
C TRP A 116 3.97 1.02 11.55
N THR A 117 3.77 0.87 12.85
CA THR A 117 4.60 1.55 13.86
C THR A 117 6.09 1.22 13.67
N LYS A 118 6.42 -0.07 13.49
CA LYS A 118 7.80 -0.51 13.26
C LYS A 118 8.31 -0.05 11.88
N PHE A 119 7.48 -0.12 10.85
CA PHE A 119 7.88 0.30 9.51
C PHE A 119 8.14 1.80 9.45
N THR A 120 7.29 2.64 10.06
CA THR A 120 7.53 4.09 10.17
C THR A 120 8.80 4.40 10.96
N GLN A 121 9.10 3.67 12.04
CA GLN A 121 10.36 3.83 12.77
C GLN A 121 11.60 3.52 11.91
N LEU A 122 11.51 2.52 11.03
CA LEU A 122 12.57 2.24 10.05
C LEU A 122 12.66 3.33 9.00
N ARG A 123 11.52 3.84 8.52
CA ARG A 123 11.47 4.93 7.55
C ARG A 123 12.10 6.21 8.08
N ASN A 124 11.82 6.56 9.33
CA ASN A 124 12.40 7.74 9.97
C ASN A 124 13.93 7.68 10.02
N GLN A 125 14.55 6.48 10.09
CA GLN A 125 16.01 6.35 10.05
C GLN A 125 16.60 6.81 8.71
N TYR A 126 15.87 6.76 7.60
CA TYR A 126 16.36 7.35 6.34
C TYR A 126 16.40 8.89 6.40
N GLY A 127 15.48 9.52 7.12
CA GLY A 127 15.52 10.97 7.37
C GLY A 127 16.70 11.35 8.25
N GLU A 128 17.01 10.55 9.27
CA GLU A 128 18.22 10.77 10.08
C GLU A 128 19.50 10.60 9.25
N ILE A 129 19.56 9.60 8.37
CA ILE A 129 20.69 9.40 7.46
C ILE A 129 20.86 10.61 6.51
N ASP A 130 19.75 11.17 6.01
CA ASP A 130 19.76 12.38 5.19
C ASP A 130 20.29 13.60 5.96
N HIS A 131 19.85 13.78 7.21
CA HIS A 131 20.36 14.84 8.07
C HIS A 131 21.84 14.66 8.43
N GLU A 132 22.29 13.43 8.67
CA GLU A 132 23.72 13.13 8.90
C GLU A 132 24.58 13.47 7.68
N GLU A 133 24.10 13.17 6.47
CA GLU A 133 24.78 13.52 5.22
C GLU A 133 24.97 15.03 5.12
N SER A 134 23.88 15.77 5.27
CA SER A 134 23.91 17.23 5.09
C SER A 134 24.80 17.90 6.14
N ALA A 135 24.77 17.40 7.39
CA ALA A 135 25.65 17.89 8.44
C ALA A 135 27.13 17.60 8.14
N ALA A 136 27.46 16.44 7.59
CA ALA A 136 28.84 16.08 7.28
C ALA A 136 29.42 16.95 6.13
N ILE A 137 28.62 17.22 5.09
CA ILE A 137 29.00 18.13 4.00
C ILE A 137 29.26 19.55 4.52
N LEU A 138 28.37 20.06 5.37
CA LEU A 138 28.54 21.39 5.99
C LEU A 138 29.78 21.50 6.86
N ASN A 139 30.19 20.40 7.49
CA ASN A 139 31.41 20.32 8.30
C ASN A 139 32.68 20.07 7.48
N GLY A 140 32.59 20.02 6.14
CA GLY A 140 33.73 19.90 5.24
C GLY A 140 34.32 18.48 5.16
N HIS A 141 33.53 17.46 5.50
CA HIS A 141 33.95 16.07 5.29
C HIS A 141 33.97 15.73 3.78
N ASP A 142 34.81 14.76 3.43
CA ASP A 142 34.84 14.20 2.08
C ASP A 142 33.53 13.48 1.76
N GLU A 143 32.85 13.95 0.70
CA GLU A 143 31.50 13.52 0.32
C GLU A 143 31.47 12.04 -0.05
N GLU A 144 32.43 11.55 -0.85
CA GLU A 144 32.46 10.16 -1.29
C GLU A 144 32.59 9.20 -0.10
N THR A 145 33.50 9.51 0.82
CA THR A 145 33.71 8.72 2.03
C THR A 145 32.48 8.68 2.92
N ILE A 146 31.81 9.82 3.13
CA ILE A 146 30.60 9.92 3.95
C ILE A 146 29.45 9.17 3.27
N ASN A 147 29.21 9.40 1.99
CA ASN A 147 28.14 8.74 1.25
C ASN A 147 28.29 7.22 1.28
N ALA A 148 29.51 6.69 1.11
CA ALA A 148 29.77 5.27 1.22
C ALA A 148 29.46 4.70 2.63
N GLN A 149 29.73 5.46 3.69
CA GLN A 149 29.41 5.06 5.06
C GLN A 149 27.90 5.10 5.34
N LEU A 150 27.23 6.15 4.88
CA LEU A 150 25.79 6.35 5.09
C LEU A 150 24.95 5.39 4.25
N ILE A 151 25.40 5.02 3.04
CA ILE A 151 24.80 3.94 2.24
C ILE A 151 24.84 2.61 3.01
N LYS A 152 25.95 2.29 3.69
CA LYS A 152 26.01 1.07 4.53
C LYS A 152 24.98 1.12 5.66
N LYS A 153 24.77 2.28 6.28
CA LYS A 153 23.68 2.45 7.27
C LYS A 153 22.31 2.25 6.63
N ALA A 154 22.07 2.83 5.46
CA ALA A 154 20.82 2.69 4.70
C ALA A 154 20.51 1.23 4.33
N LEU A 155 21.53 0.44 3.97
CA LEU A 155 21.41 -0.99 3.72
C LEU A 155 21.01 -1.78 4.97
N VAL A 156 21.56 -1.43 6.15
CA VAL A 156 21.14 -2.04 7.43
C VAL A 156 19.67 -1.71 7.75
N VAL A 157 19.22 -0.49 7.45
CA VAL A 157 17.80 -0.12 7.60
C VAL A 157 16.93 -0.95 6.65
N TYR A 158 17.38 -1.11 5.40
CA TYR A 158 16.68 -1.93 4.41
C TYR A 158 16.56 -3.40 4.85
N GLU A 159 17.63 -4.01 5.35
CA GLU A 159 17.61 -5.38 5.86
C GLU A 159 16.63 -5.58 7.03
N LYS A 160 16.50 -4.58 7.91
CA LYS A 160 15.49 -4.60 8.98
C LYS A 160 14.08 -4.53 8.39
N GLY A 161 13.89 -3.71 7.35
CA GLY A 161 12.62 -3.62 6.61
C GLY A 161 12.27 -4.93 5.91
N ASP A 162 13.22 -5.56 5.24
CA ASP A 162 13.09 -6.91 4.67
C ASP A 162 12.63 -7.94 5.70
N LYS A 163 13.30 -8.03 6.85
CA LYS A 163 12.91 -8.95 7.93
C LYS A 163 11.51 -8.64 8.47
N LEU A 164 11.17 -7.36 8.62
CA LEU A 164 9.85 -6.93 9.10
C LEU A 164 8.74 -7.37 8.14
N PHE A 165 8.88 -7.07 6.84
CA PHE A 165 7.90 -7.48 5.82
C PHE A 165 7.82 -8.99 5.66
N THR A 166 8.97 -9.67 5.60
CA THR A 166 9.02 -11.13 5.48
C THR A 166 8.27 -11.79 6.62
N LYS A 167 8.54 -11.37 7.87
CA LYS A 167 7.82 -11.88 9.04
C LYS A 167 6.33 -11.55 8.97
N PHE A 168 5.98 -10.30 8.66
CA PHE A 168 4.58 -9.89 8.59
C PHE A 168 3.78 -10.70 7.56
N VAL A 169 4.31 -10.91 6.36
CA VAL A 169 3.63 -11.70 5.32
C VAL A 169 3.53 -13.17 5.72
N THR A 170 4.63 -13.76 6.19
CA THR A 170 4.66 -15.20 6.54
C THR A 170 3.78 -15.53 7.75
N ASP A 171 3.66 -14.65 8.73
CA ASP A 171 2.76 -14.82 9.88
C ASP A 171 1.27 -14.66 9.51
N ASN A 172 0.96 -14.18 8.30
CA ASN A 172 -0.40 -13.79 7.90
C ASN A 172 -0.85 -14.41 6.55
N PHE A 173 -0.23 -15.50 6.09
CA PHE A 173 -0.63 -16.16 4.84
C PHE A 173 -2.13 -16.49 4.75
N ASP A 174 -2.74 -16.86 5.87
CA ASP A 174 -4.13 -17.31 5.89
C ASP A 174 -5.15 -16.22 6.23
N ASN A 175 -4.76 -14.95 6.24
CA ASN A 175 -5.68 -13.82 6.42
C ASN A 175 -5.38 -12.66 5.44
N VAL A 176 -6.22 -11.63 5.46
CA VAL A 176 -6.13 -10.52 4.49
C VAL A 176 -4.84 -9.70 4.56
N LEU A 177 -4.14 -9.72 5.70
CA LEU A 177 -2.89 -8.98 5.88
C LEU A 177 -1.73 -9.60 5.09
N GLY A 178 -1.75 -10.89 4.81
CA GLY A 178 -0.73 -11.55 4.00
C GLY A 178 -0.65 -10.94 2.60
N PRO A 179 -1.71 -11.10 1.77
CA PRO A 179 -1.75 -10.51 0.42
C PRO A 179 -1.51 -9.01 0.43
N TRP A 180 -2.15 -8.30 1.37
CA TRP A 180 -1.97 -6.85 1.51
C TRP A 180 -0.50 -6.47 1.79
N GLY A 181 0.16 -7.12 2.75
CA GLY A 181 1.56 -6.85 3.09
C GLY A 181 2.52 -7.20 1.97
N PHE A 182 2.22 -8.27 1.22
CA PHE A 182 3.00 -8.70 0.06
C PHE A 182 2.98 -7.66 -1.06
N LEU A 183 1.78 -7.22 -1.46
CA LEU A 183 1.61 -6.21 -2.51
C LEU A 183 2.10 -4.83 -2.04
N THR A 184 1.94 -4.51 -0.76
CA THR A 184 2.47 -3.27 -0.17
C THR A 184 4.00 -3.23 -0.28
N ARG A 185 4.68 -4.34 0.00
CA ARG A 185 6.14 -4.41 -0.13
C ARG A 185 6.59 -4.15 -1.57
N ILE A 186 5.95 -4.83 -2.53
CA ILE A 186 6.26 -4.68 -3.95
C ILE A 186 6.04 -3.24 -4.38
N SER A 187 4.86 -2.68 -4.12
CA SER A 187 4.53 -1.31 -4.47
C SER A 187 5.54 -0.32 -3.89
N TYR A 188 5.93 -0.51 -2.62
CA TYR A 188 6.92 0.32 -1.95
C TYR A 188 8.30 0.26 -2.62
N ASP A 189 8.85 -0.93 -2.89
CA ASP A 189 10.17 -1.08 -3.51
C ASP A 189 10.19 -0.64 -4.98
N THR A 190 9.05 -0.64 -5.67
CA THR A 190 8.91 -0.15 -7.05
C THR A 190 8.52 1.32 -7.16
N THR A 191 8.24 1.99 -6.05
CA THR A 191 7.89 3.42 -6.06
C THR A 191 9.17 4.25 -6.23
N PRO A 192 9.26 5.10 -7.28
CA PRO A 192 10.39 6.00 -7.44
C PRO A 192 10.49 6.98 -6.28
N ASN A 193 11.70 7.43 -5.96
CA ASN A 193 11.96 8.47 -4.95
C ASN A 193 11.55 8.08 -3.51
N ALA A 194 11.58 6.77 -3.20
CA ALA A 194 11.31 6.26 -1.85
C ALA A 194 12.47 6.53 -0.86
N TYR A 195 13.64 6.97 -1.34
CA TYR A 195 14.84 7.22 -0.54
C TYR A 195 15.31 8.67 -0.71
N PRO A 196 16.16 9.18 0.21
CA PRO A 196 16.79 10.49 0.04
C PRO A 196 17.47 10.63 -1.32
N VAL A 197 17.38 11.83 -1.91
CA VAL A 197 17.74 12.07 -3.31
C VAL A 197 19.15 11.60 -3.64
N TRP A 198 20.12 11.92 -2.78
CA TRP A 198 21.54 11.60 -2.99
C TRP A 198 21.85 10.09 -2.98
N MET A 199 21.00 9.26 -2.36
CA MET A 199 21.16 7.80 -2.32
C MET A 199 20.12 7.04 -3.15
N ASN A 200 19.16 7.74 -3.76
CA ASN A 200 17.97 7.11 -4.31
C ASN A 200 18.29 6.12 -5.42
N ASP A 201 19.15 6.48 -6.36
CA ASP A 201 19.47 5.61 -7.50
C ASP A 201 20.09 4.29 -7.04
N TYR A 202 21.02 4.36 -6.08
CA TYR A 202 21.65 3.18 -5.50
C TYR A 202 20.64 2.33 -4.72
N MET A 203 19.89 2.93 -3.80
CA MET A 203 18.97 2.20 -2.93
C MET A 203 17.78 1.63 -3.69
N TYR A 204 17.26 2.35 -4.68
CA TYR A 204 16.19 1.89 -5.56
C TYR A 204 16.65 0.70 -6.40
N ALA A 205 17.81 0.81 -7.06
CA ALA A 205 18.38 -0.30 -7.82
C ALA A 205 18.67 -1.52 -6.92
N TYR A 206 19.20 -1.29 -5.71
CA TYR A 206 19.43 -2.34 -4.73
C TYR A 206 18.11 -3.05 -4.37
N ALA A 207 17.07 -2.29 -4.00
CA ALA A 207 15.77 -2.83 -3.61
C ALA A 207 15.12 -3.64 -4.74
N LEU A 208 15.11 -3.10 -5.96
CA LEU A 208 14.59 -3.78 -7.15
C LEU A 208 15.33 -5.09 -7.44
N ASN A 209 16.65 -5.12 -7.27
CA ASN A 209 17.44 -6.33 -7.50
C ASN A 209 17.16 -7.44 -6.47
N GLN A 210 16.79 -7.09 -5.24
CA GLN A 210 16.44 -8.06 -4.20
C GLN A 210 15.00 -8.58 -4.34
N LEU A 211 14.10 -7.78 -4.91
CA LEU A 211 12.66 -8.07 -4.94
C LEU A 211 12.31 -9.42 -5.60
N PRO A 212 12.91 -9.85 -6.74
CA PRO A 212 12.63 -11.15 -7.32
C PRO A 212 12.91 -12.33 -6.39
N SER A 213 14.05 -12.30 -5.70
CA SER A 213 14.44 -13.35 -4.74
C SER A 213 13.49 -13.40 -3.55
N TRP A 214 13.07 -12.23 -3.07
CA TRP A 214 12.09 -12.12 -1.99
C TRP A 214 10.71 -12.66 -2.40
N VAL A 215 10.22 -12.31 -3.60
CA VAL A 215 8.96 -12.82 -4.14
C VAL A 215 8.96 -14.34 -4.20
N GLU A 216 10.00 -14.94 -4.79
CA GLU A 216 10.11 -16.41 -4.86
C GLU A 216 10.20 -17.04 -3.47
N TYR A 217 10.96 -16.46 -2.55
CA TYR A 217 11.03 -16.93 -1.17
C TYR A 217 9.65 -16.97 -0.51
N ILE A 218 8.86 -15.89 -0.62
CA ILE A 218 7.50 -15.84 -0.08
C ILE A 218 6.61 -16.90 -0.74
N MET A 219 6.64 -17.01 -2.08
CA MET A 219 5.79 -17.94 -2.82
C MET A 219 6.14 -19.41 -2.55
N THR A 220 7.39 -19.74 -2.27
CA THR A 220 7.79 -21.10 -1.88
C THR A 220 7.18 -21.52 -0.54
N LYS A 221 6.97 -20.57 0.39
CA LYS A 221 6.44 -20.81 1.73
C LYS A 221 4.95 -20.59 1.86
N ALA A 222 4.36 -19.84 0.93
CA ALA A 222 2.96 -19.43 0.99
C ALA A 222 2.00 -20.63 0.95
N THR A 223 0.91 -20.51 1.72
CA THR A 223 -0.21 -21.46 1.71
C THR A 223 -0.99 -21.36 0.40
N ASP A 224 -1.77 -22.40 0.09
CA ASP A 224 -2.64 -22.38 -1.09
C ASP A 224 -3.67 -21.25 -1.03
N LYS A 225 -4.14 -20.88 0.18
CA LYS A 225 -5.05 -19.76 0.38
C LYS A 225 -4.42 -18.45 -0.08
N PHE A 226 -3.17 -18.19 0.31
CA PHE A 226 -2.41 -17.01 -0.13
C PHE A 226 -2.19 -17.03 -1.64
N LYS A 227 -1.71 -18.16 -2.20
CA LYS A 227 -1.41 -18.31 -3.63
C LYS A 227 -2.64 -18.15 -4.52
N ASN A 228 -3.81 -18.54 -4.03
CA ASN A 228 -5.09 -18.41 -4.73
C ASN A 228 -5.78 -17.06 -4.50
N ASN A 229 -5.22 -16.16 -3.71
CA ASN A 229 -5.71 -14.78 -3.65
C ASN A 229 -5.63 -14.16 -5.08
N PRO A 230 -6.71 -13.55 -5.60
CA PRO A 230 -6.74 -13.08 -6.99
C PRO A 230 -5.61 -12.11 -7.35
N GLN A 231 -5.31 -11.15 -6.48
CA GLN A 231 -4.28 -10.13 -6.72
C GLN A 231 -2.88 -10.74 -6.65
N VAL A 232 -2.61 -11.60 -5.67
CA VAL A 232 -1.33 -12.32 -5.56
C VAL A 232 -1.10 -13.21 -6.78
N LYS A 233 -2.13 -13.94 -7.20
CA LYS A 233 -2.06 -14.84 -8.36
C LYS A 233 -1.80 -14.07 -9.65
N ALA A 234 -2.52 -12.97 -9.86
CA ALA A 234 -2.32 -12.10 -11.03
C ALA A 234 -0.90 -11.52 -11.05
N PHE A 235 -0.45 -10.96 -9.94
CA PHE A 235 0.92 -10.45 -9.80
C PHE A 235 1.96 -11.53 -10.10
N TYR A 236 1.88 -12.71 -9.44
CA TYR A 236 2.89 -13.74 -9.57
C TYR A 236 2.93 -14.32 -10.99
N THR A 237 1.78 -14.42 -11.66
CA THR A 237 1.73 -14.84 -13.07
C THR A 237 2.50 -13.86 -13.96
N ASN A 238 2.25 -12.57 -13.81
CA ASN A 238 2.96 -11.52 -14.57
C ASN A 238 4.45 -11.50 -14.22
N PHE A 239 4.79 -11.62 -12.94
CA PHE A 239 6.16 -11.69 -12.46
C PHE A 239 6.93 -12.86 -13.11
N GLN A 240 6.37 -14.06 -13.11
CA GLN A 240 6.99 -15.23 -13.75
C GLN A 240 7.15 -15.04 -15.26
N GLN A 241 6.19 -14.40 -15.92
CA GLN A 241 6.29 -14.10 -17.35
C GLN A 241 7.44 -13.13 -17.62
N THR A 242 7.52 -12.02 -16.89
CA THR A 242 8.62 -11.05 -17.02
C THR A 242 9.98 -11.70 -16.77
N GLN A 243 10.10 -12.59 -15.78
CA GLN A 243 11.35 -13.33 -15.54
C GLN A 243 11.73 -14.22 -16.72
N LYS A 244 10.77 -14.88 -17.37
CA LYS A 244 11.04 -15.72 -18.56
C LYS A 244 11.50 -14.89 -19.75
N GLU A 245 10.89 -13.74 -19.96
CA GLU A 245 11.25 -12.79 -21.03
C GLU A 245 12.66 -12.23 -20.81
N MET A 246 12.99 -11.80 -19.59
CA MET A 246 14.32 -11.29 -19.24
C MET A 246 15.42 -12.36 -19.41
N ASN A 247 15.09 -13.63 -19.18
CA ASN A 247 16.01 -14.75 -19.36
C ASN A 247 16.04 -15.31 -20.79
N GLY A 248 15.33 -14.70 -21.75
CA GLY A 248 15.28 -15.13 -23.15
C GLY A 248 14.56 -16.47 -23.38
N THR A 249 13.73 -16.90 -22.43
CA THR A 249 12.99 -18.19 -22.46
C THR A 249 11.52 -18.03 -22.87
N ALA A 250 11.07 -16.81 -23.12
CA ALA A 250 9.76 -16.48 -23.68
C ALA A 250 9.87 -15.26 -24.61
N GLU A 251 9.04 -15.20 -25.65
CA GLU A 251 8.87 -13.99 -26.45
C GLU A 251 8.09 -12.93 -25.65
N PRO A 252 8.37 -11.62 -25.86
CA PRO A 252 7.62 -10.56 -25.21
C PRO A 252 6.13 -10.70 -25.50
N ALA A 253 5.29 -10.66 -24.46
CA ALA A 253 3.85 -10.59 -24.67
C ALA A 253 3.53 -9.35 -25.53
N THR A 254 2.91 -9.54 -26.70
CA THR A 254 2.39 -8.43 -27.52
C THR A 254 1.27 -7.75 -26.75
N THR A 255 1.58 -6.64 -26.07
CA THR A 255 0.57 -5.78 -25.45
C THR A 255 -0.13 -4.96 -26.53
N SER A 256 -1.37 -5.30 -26.86
CA SER A 256 -2.31 -4.35 -27.47
C SER A 256 -2.50 -3.16 -26.52
N PRO A 257 -2.35 -1.91 -26.96
CA PRO A 257 -2.54 -0.76 -26.08
C PRO A 257 -4.03 -0.43 -26.00
N GLU A 258 -4.67 -0.73 -24.87
CA GLU A 258 -5.92 -0.05 -24.50
C GLU A 258 -5.74 0.73 -23.20
N ALA A 259 -5.93 2.05 -23.37
CA ALA A 259 -6.30 3.06 -22.39
C ALA A 259 -5.27 3.53 -21.34
N SER A 260 -4.14 4.07 -21.82
CA SER A 260 -3.65 5.35 -21.27
C SER A 260 -4.29 6.48 -22.07
N GLY A 261 -5.22 7.21 -21.45
CA GLY A 261 -5.84 8.39 -22.03
C GLY A 261 -4.81 9.50 -22.23
N THR A 262 -4.20 9.53 -23.41
CA THR A 262 -3.63 10.74 -24.00
C THR A 262 -4.04 10.76 -25.45
N THR A 263 -5.03 11.59 -25.77
CA THR A 263 -5.35 11.96 -27.15
C THR A 263 -4.16 12.71 -27.73
N THR A 264 -3.24 12.02 -28.39
CA THR A 264 -2.28 12.66 -29.29
C THR A 264 -3.00 12.99 -30.58
N ASN A 265 -3.35 14.27 -30.74
CA ASN A 265 -3.80 14.80 -32.01
C ASN A 265 -2.66 14.64 -33.04
N PRO A 266 -2.83 13.89 -34.15
CA PRO A 266 -1.74 13.54 -35.06
C PRO A 266 -1.22 14.71 -35.91
N ASP A 267 -1.72 15.93 -35.71
CA ASP A 267 -1.42 17.11 -36.54
C ASP A 267 -0.50 18.17 -35.90
N ILE A 268 0.19 17.86 -34.79
CA ILE A 268 1.20 18.78 -34.24
C ILE A 268 2.57 18.12 -34.29
N THR A 269 3.31 18.39 -35.36
CA THR A 269 4.75 18.11 -35.43
C THR A 269 5.50 19.00 -34.44
N PRO A 270 6.38 18.45 -33.58
CA PRO A 270 7.22 19.26 -32.71
C PRO A 270 8.13 20.18 -33.55
N PRO A 271 8.34 21.45 -33.14
CA PRO A 271 9.21 22.35 -33.88
C PRO A 271 10.65 21.82 -33.88
N THR A 272 11.30 21.91 -35.04
CA THR A 272 12.69 21.48 -35.20
C THR A 272 13.64 22.41 -34.43
N PRO A 273 14.84 21.93 -34.01
CA PRO A 273 15.84 22.77 -33.34
C PRO A 273 16.20 24.06 -34.09
N ALA A 274 16.11 24.04 -35.43
CA ALA A 274 16.31 25.23 -36.27
C ALA A 274 15.20 26.29 -36.11
N GLN A 275 13.95 25.88 -35.84
CA GLN A 275 12.83 26.79 -35.57
C GLN A 275 12.86 27.35 -34.14
N MET A 276 13.51 26.65 -33.20
CA MET A 276 13.71 27.13 -31.83
C MET A 276 14.87 28.13 -31.70
N ALA A 277 15.80 28.15 -32.66
CA ALA A 277 16.99 29.01 -32.64
C ALA A 277 16.76 30.43 -33.21
N GLY A 278 15.57 30.77 -33.69
CA GLY A 278 15.20 32.14 -34.05
C GLY A 278 15.81 32.70 -35.34
N ASP A 279 16.45 31.88 -36.18
CA ASP A 279 16.94 32.32 -37.49
C ASP A 279 15.79 32.49 -38.48
N SER A 280 15.33 33.74 -38.59
CA SER A 280 14.41 34.17 -39.61
C SER A 280 15.15 34.21 -40.95
N VAL A 281 15.05 33.16 -41.77
CA VAL A 281 15.47 33.24 -43.17
C VAL A 281 14.45 34.11 -43.91
N ARG A 282 14.94 35.21 -44.48
CA ARG A 282 14.24 36.07 -45.43
C ARG A 282 14.28 35.46 -46.83
#